data_AF-A0A534PDG6-F1
#
_entry.id   AF-A0A534PDG6-F1
#
_cell.length_a   1.000
_cell.length_b   1.000
_cell.length_c   1.000
_cell.angle_alpha   90.00
_cell.angle_beta   90.00
_cell.angle_gamma   90.00
#
_symmetry.space_group_name_H-M   'P 1'
#
loop_
_entity.id
_entity.type
_entity.pdbx_description
1 polymer ?
#
loop_
_entity_poly.entity_id
_entity_poly.type
_entity_poly.pdbx_seq_one_letter_code
_entity_poly.pdbx_strand_id
1 'polypeptide(L)'
;MKLKRAIENGTRPGPHLDVTGPYLEMLTGPEDARQTVAFWADRGVTSFKAYKHITREELSAAVKEAHKRGLKVTGHLCSVTYEEAAEIGIDNLEHGFFVNTALDPDKKPDACTDSDGDFTLEHISSAEAGRLIATLSRLSARRHCRRCRRRCATAFSTAATGRPTK
;
A
#
# COMPACT_ATOMS: atom_id res chain seq x y z
N MET A 1 11.69 -2.61 16.81
CA MET A 1 10.36 -2.86 17.44
C MET A 1 10.44 -3.22 18.92
N LYS A 2 10.87 -2.30 19.81
CA LYS A 2 10.93 -2.60 21.27
C LYS A 2 9.55 -2.53 21.94
N LEU A 3 8.77 -1.49 21.67
CA LEU A 3 7.45 -1.29 22.29
C LEU A 3 6.45 -2.38 21.88
N LYS A 4 6.32 -2.65 20.58
CA LYS A 4 5.46 -3.73 20.05
C LYS A 4 5.74 -5.07 20.74
N ARG A 5 7.00 -5.49 20.83
CA ARG A 5 7.39 -6.74 21.50
C ARG A 5 7.07 -6.73 23.00
N ALA A 6 7.23 -5.60 23.68
CA ALA A 6 6.89 -5.50 25.09
C ALA A 6 5.38 -5.71 25.32
N ILE A 7 4.54 -5.15 24.44
CA ILE A 7 3.09 -5.34 24.46
C ILE A 7 2.71 -6.79 24.13
N GLU A 8 3.26 -7.36 23.06
CA GLU A 8 2.98 -8.75 22.65
C GLU A 8 3.40 -9.78 23.70
N ASN A 9 4.48 -9.51 24.43
CA ASN A 9 4.96 -10.38 25.51
C ASN A 9 4.24 -10.13 26.86
N GLY A 10 3.25 -9.23 26.90
CA GLY A 10 2.51 -8.90 28.14
C GLY A 10 3.32 -8.15 29.20
N THR A 11 4.49 -7.61 28.84
CA THR A 11 5.36 -6.86 29.77
C THR A 11 5.04 -5.35 29.83
N ARG A 12 4.21 -4.85 28.91
CA ARG A 12 3.62 -3.50 28.94
C ARG A 12 2.18 -3.53 28.43
N PRO A 13 1.24 -2.79 29.03
CA PRO A 13 -0.10 -2.64 28.47
C PRO A 13 -0.07 -1.79 27.18
N GLY A 14 -0.91 -2.13 26.21
CA GLY A 14 -1.09 -1.37 24.98
C GLY A 14 -1.88 -2.15 23.93
N PRO A 15 -2.30 -1.48 22.85
CA PRO A 15 -3.00 -2.15 21.74
C PRO A 15 -2.04 -3.03 20.93
N HIS A 16 -2.60 -3.95 20.14
CA HIS A 16 -1.85 -4.57 19.06
C HIS A 16 -1.31 -3.47 18.12
N LEU A 17 -0.01 -3.50 17.86
CA LEU A 17 0.64 -2.49 17.03
C LEU A 17 0.93 -3.04 15.64
N ASP A 18 0.27 -2.47 14.65
CA ASP A 18 0.70 -2.53 13.25
C ASP A 18 1.62 -1.35 12.96
N VAL A 19 2.92 -1.62 12.83
CA VAL A 19 3.93 -0.58 12.77
C VAL A 19 4.45 -0.43 11.35
N THR A 20 4.33 0.77 10.81
CA THR A 20 4.92 1.10 9.51
C THR A 20 6.44 1.27 9.60
N GLY A 21 7.15 0.96 8.51
CA GLY A 21 8.49 1.52 8.30
C GLY A 21 8.46 3.05 8.17
N PRO A 22 9.65 3.70 8.10
CA PRO A 22 9.74 5.10 7.70
C PRO A 22 8.96 5.36 6.41
N TYR A 23 8.54 6.60 6.20
CA TYR A 23 7.88 6.97 4.97
C TYR A 23 8.75 6.64 3.77
N LEU A 24 8.11 6.06 2.75
CA LEU A 24 8.72 5.84 1.45
C LEU A 24 8.69 7.18 0.72
N GLU A 25 9.76 7.94 0.91
CA GLU A 25 9.97 9.29 0.40
C GLU A 25 11.47 9.55 0.22
N MET A 26 11.83 10.51 -0.63
CA MET A 26 13.23 10.83 -0.98
C MET A 26 14.01 9.60 -1.49
N LEU A 27 13.30 8.72 -2.19
CA LEU A 27 13.89 7.56 -2.85
C LEU A 27 14.57 8.00 -4.15
N THR A 28 15.55 7.21 -4.57
CA THR A 28 16.35 7.47 -5.77
C THR A 28 15.94 6.60 -6.96
N GLY A 29 14.77 5.98 -6.89
CA GLY A 29 14.23 5.09 -7.92
C GLY A 29 13.68 3.76 -7.40
N PRO A 30 13.14 2.91 -8.29
CA PRO A 30 12.41 1.70 -7.92
C PRO A 30 13.25 0.66 -7.17
N GLU A 31 14.55 0.58 -7.47
CA GLU A 31 15.45 -0.35 -6.78
C GLU A 31 15.68 0.08 -5.32
N ASP A 32 15.86 1.36 -5.07
CA ASP A 32 15.97 1.93 -3.72
C ASP A 32 14.67 1.71 -2.93
N ALA A 33 13.51 1.93 -3.56
CA ALA A 33 12.21 1.63 -2.97
C ALA A 33 12.10 0.16 -2.54
N ARG A 34 12.53 -0.78 -3.41
CA ARG A 34 12.55 -2.21 -3.11
C ARG A 34 13.47 -2.53 -1.94
N GLN A 35 14.71 -2.01 -1.96
CA GLN A 35 15.70 -2.27 -0.91
C GLN A 35 15.26 -1.71 0.44
N THR A 36 14.71 -0.49 0.46
CA THR A 36 14.15 0.14 1.65
C THR A 36 13.02 -0.70 2.26
N VAL A 37 12.08 -1.17 1.43
CA VAL A 37 11.01 -2.07 1.89
C VAL A 37 11.57 -3.37 2.46
N ALA A 38 12.49 -4.03 1.76
CA ALA A 38 13.11 -5.25 2.22
C ALA A 38 13.82 -5.06 3.57
N PHE A 39 14.64 -4.02 3.69
CA PHE A 39 15.44 -3.70 4.86
C PHE A 39 14.58 -3.56 6.13
N TRP A 40 13.47 -2.82 6.04
CA TRP A 40 12.60 -2.57 7.18
C TRP A 40 11.70 -3.76 7.49
N ALA A 41 11.23 -4.48 6.46
CA ALA A 41 10.45 -5.69 6.64
C ALA A 41 11.24 -6.76 7.41
N ASP A 42 12.52 -6.94 7.09
CA ASP A 42 13.40 -7.89 7.79
C ASP A 42 13.65 -7.51 9.26
N ARG A 43 13.33 -6.26 9.65
CA ARG A 43 13.41 -5.75 11.03
C ARG A 43 12.06 -5.78 11.76
N GLY A 44 11.03 -6.32 11.11
CA GLY A 44 9.72 -6.60 11.71
C GLY A 44 8.74 -5.43 11.70
N VAL A 45 8.87 -4.48 10.76
CA VAL A 45 7.74 -3.59 10.43
C VAL A 45 6.62 -4.42 9.79
N THR A 46 5.36 -4.05 10.01
CA THR A 46 4.19 -4.79 9.54
C THR A 46 3.42 -4.08 8.42
N SER A 47 3.79 -2.85 8.09
CA SER A 47 3.22 -2.08 6.98
C SER A 47 4.21 -1.04 6.43
N PHE A 48 3.83 -0.38 5.34
CA PHE A 48 4.56 0.75 4.76
C PHE A 48 3.61 1.89 4.42
N LYS A 49 4.13 3.11 4.46
CA LYS A 49 3.42 4.32 4.09
C LYS A 49 4.21 5.06 3.01
N ALA A 50 3.62 5.18 1.82
CA ALA A 50 4.13 6.00 0.73
C ALA A 50 3.68 7.46 0.90
N TYR A 51 4.55 8.39 0.51
CA TYR A 51 4.31 9.83 0.69
C TYR A 51 4.34 10.62 -0.62
N LYS A 52 4.06 11.92 -0.52
CA LYS A 52 3.61 12.83 -1.58
C LYS A 52 4.35 12.75 -2.91
N HIS A 53 5.66 12.52 -2.90
CA HIS A 53 6.54 12.63 -4.06
C HIS A 53 7.03 11.28 -4.60
N ILE A 54 6.45 10.17 -4.16
CA ILE A 54 6.81 8.85 -4.69
C ILE A 54 6.46 8.76 -6.18
N THR A 55 7.32 8.19 -7.02
CA THR A 55 6.98 7.93 -8.41
C THR A 55 6.12 6.66 -8.55
N ARG A 56 5.43 6.48 -9.66
CA ARG A 56 4.68 5.24 -9.97
C ARG A 56 5.59 4.02 -9.98
N GLU A 57 6.82 4.15 -10.48
CA GLU A 57 7.77 3.05 -10.51
C GLU A 57 8.23 2.66 -9.11
N GLU A 58 8.55 3.64 -8.25
CA GLU A 58 8.89 3.42 -6.85
C GLU A 58 7.73 2.80 -6.07
N LEU A 59 6.52 3.34 -6.23
CA LEU A 59 5.32 2.79 -5.61
C LEU A 59 5.09 1.35 -6.07
N SER A 60 5.25 1.06 -7.37
CA SER A 60 5.13 -0.28 -7.91
C SER A 60 6.14 -1.25 -7.32
N ALA A 61 7.40 -0.84 -7.22
CA ALA A 61 8.45 -1.65 -6.64
C ALA A 61 8.21 -1.91 -5.14
N ALA A 62 7.84 -0.87 -4.39
CA ALA A 62 7.51 -0.96 -2.98
C ALA A 62 6.31 -1.89 -2.72
N VAL A 63 5.21 -1.71 -3.45
CA VAL A 63 4.01 -2.55 -3.35
C VAL A 63 4.35 -4.01 -3.66
N LYS A 64 5.07 -4.28 -4.75
CA LYS A 64 5.49 -5.65 -5.10
C LYS A 64 6.32 -6.29 -3.99
N GLU A 65 7.27 -5.56 -3.43
CA GLU A 65 8.19 -6.08 -2.42
C GLU A 65 7.51 -6.29 -1.06
N ALA A 66 6.59 -5.39 -0.67
CA ALA A 66 5.77 -5.54 0.53
C ALA A 66 4.82 -6.73 0.39
N HIS A 67 4.15 -6.86 -0.75
CA HIS A 67 3.18 -7.94 -1.03
C HIS A 67 3.81 -9.32 -1.05
N LYS A 68 5.06 -9.47 -1.49
CA LYS A 68 5.83 -10.74 -1.38
C LYS A 68 5.90 -11.24 0.06
N ARG A 69 5.97 -10.32 1.03
CA ARG A 69 6.02 -10.60 2.47
C ARG A 69 4.64 -10.59 3.13
N GLY A 70 3.58 -10.39 2.34
CA GLY A 70 2.21 -10.27 2.84
C GLY A 70 1.95 -8.99 3.65
N LEU A 71 2.78 -7.97 3.48
CA LEU A 71 2.67 -6.66 4.11
C LEU A 71 1.86 -5.72 3.23
N LYS A 72 1.25 -4.71 3.84
CA LYS A 72 0.40 -3.72 3.15
C LYS A 72 1.14 -2.40 2.92
N VAL A 73 0.77 -1.70 1.86
CA VAL A 73 1.21 -0.34 1.57
C VAL A 73 0.01 0.60 1.59
N THR A 74 0.12 1.65 2.39
CA THR A 74 -0.84 2.75 2.51
C THR A 74 -0.26 4.00 1.85
N GLY A 75 -1.06 4.83 1.19
CA GLY A 75 -0.60 6.05 0.51
C GLY A 75 -1.10 7.35 1.15
N HIS A 76 -0.25 8.35 1.27
CA HIS A 76 -0.62 9.77 1.19
C HIS A 76 -0.02 10.21 -0.13
N LEU A 77 -0.82 10.29 -1.19
CA LEU A 77 -0.30 10.39 -2.55
C LEU A 77 -0.70 11.73 -3.16
N CYS A 78 0.28 12.45 -3.70
CA CYS A 78 0.06 13.65 -4.49
C CYS A 78 0.60 13.46 -5.92
N SER A 79 1.82 12.94 -6.07
CA SER A 79 2.46 12.67 -7.36
C SER A 79 1.81 11.54 -8.17
N VAL A 80 1.23 10.55 -7.49
CA VAL A 80 0.52 9.41 -8.08
C VAL A 80 -0.97 9.54 -7.77
N THR A 81 -1.82 9.43 -8.79
CA THR A 81 -3.27 9.51 -8.56
C THR A 81 -3.80 8.25 -7.88
N TYR A 82 -4.99 8.33 -7.30
CA TYR A 82 -5.60 7.19 -6.63
C TYR A 82 -5.95 6.05 -7.61
N GLU A 83 -6.36 6.39 -8.83
CA GLU A 83 -6.58 5.45 -9.93
C GLU A 83 -5.30 4.67 -10.26
N GLU A 84 -4.18 5.39 -10.48
CA GLU A 84 -2.88 4.78 -10.77
C GLU A 84 -2.41 3.89 -9.61
N ALA A 85 -2.55 4.36 -8.37
CA ALA A 85 -2.19 3.59 -7.20
C ALA A 85 -3.04 2.33 -7.04
N ALA A 86 -4.34 2.40 -7.38
CA ALA A 86 -5.24 1.27 -7.34
C ALA A 86 -4.82 0.17 -8.33
N GLU A 87 -4.45 0.57 -9.55
CA GLU A 87 -3.93 -0.29 -10.61
C GLU A 87 -2.61 -0.94 -10.24
N ILE A 88 -1.67 -0.16 -9.69
CA ILE A 88 -0.38 -0.65 -9.15
C ILE A 88 -0.62 -1.70 -8.06
N GLY A 89 -1.62 -1.45 -7.22
CA GLY A 89 -2.11 -2.40 -6.25
C GLY A 89 -1.96 -1.98 -4.80
N ILE A 90 -2.00 -0.67 -4.53
CA ILE A 90 -2.01 -0.15 -3.17
C ILE A 90 -3.14 -0.76 -2.33
N ASP A 91 -2.92 -0.88 -1.03
CA ASP A 91 -3.87 -1.51 -0.11
C ASP A 91 -4.83 -0.46 0.48
N ASN A 92 -4.32 0.71 0.86
CA ASN A 92 -5.10 1.77 1.49
C ASN A 92 -4.68 3.16 1.00
N LEU A 93 -5.60 4.12 1.09
CA LEU A 93 -5.38 5.55 0.84
C LEU A 93 -5.84 6.31 2.09
N GLU A 94 -5.05 7.26 2.56
CA GLU A 94 -5.40 8.09 3.72
C GLU A 94 -5.86 9.48 3.29
N HIS A 95 -6.45 10.22 4.23
CA HIS A 95 -6.93 11.61 4.04
C HIS A 95 -8.11 11.73 3.08
N GLY A 96 -8.78 10.63 2.72
CA GLY A 96 -9.93 10.68 1.82
C GLY A 96 -9.57 11.36 0.50
N PHE A 97 -10.45 12.24 0.00
CA PHE A 97 -10.23 12.99 -1.24
C PHE A 97 -9.43 14.29 -1.05
N PHE A 98 -9.08 14.68 0.18
CA PHE A 98 -8.41 15.96 0.46
C PHE A 98 -7.03 16.10 -0.18
N VAL A 99 -6.32 14.98 -0.39
CA VAL A 99 -4.99 14.97 -1.02
C VAL A 99 -5.00 14.32 -2.41
N ASN A 100 -6.19 14.03 -2.94
CA ASN A 100 -6.31 13.47 -4.28
C ASN A 100 -6.06 14.58 -5.29
N THR A 101 -5.14 14.40 -6.23
CA THR A 101 -4.79 15.40 -7.24
C THR A 101 -5.28 15.05 -8.64
N ALA A 102 -6.16 14.05 -8.77
CA ALA A 102 -6.57 13.49 -10.06
C ALA A 102 -7.22 14.52 -11.01
N LEU A 103 -7.85 15.56 -10.48
CA LEU A 103 -8.49 16.64 -11.26
C LEU A 103 -7.71 17.96 -11.20
N ASP A 104 -6.58 17.99 -10.50
CA ASP A 104 -5.81 19.22 -10.36
C ASP A 104 -5.35 19.73 -11.74
N PRO A 105 -5.39 21.05 -11.99
CA PRO A 105 -4.95 21.62 -13.25
C PRO A 105 -3.49 21.28 -13.50
N ASP A 106 -3.15 20.97 -14.75
CA ASP A 106 -1.79 20.64 -15.17
C ASP A 106 -1.14 19.47 -14.40
N LYS A 107 -1.95 18.54 -13.87
CA LYS A 107 -1.43 17.33 -13.23
C LYS A 107 -0.50 16.57 -14.17
N LYS A 108 0.78 16.52 -13.82
CA LYS A 108 1.83 15.77 -14.55
C LYS A 108 2.04 14.39 -13.92
N PRO A 109 2.44 13.37 -14.70
CA PRO A 109 2.85 12.09 -14.16
C PRO A 109 4.00 12.28 -13.15
N ASP A 110 3.93 11.57 -12.02
CA ASP A 110 4.98 11.51 -11.01
C ASP A 110 5.35 12.86 -10.34
N ALA A 111 4.54 13.91 -10.54
CA ALA A 111 4.74 15.22 -9.93
C ALA A 111 3.51 15.66 -9.13
N CYS A 112 3.76 16.20 -7.95
CA CYS A 112 2.72 16.85 -7.14
C CYS A 112 2.37 18.21 -7.76
N THR A 113 1.11 18.61 -7.64
CA THR A 113 0.59 19.91 -8.10
C THR A 113 0.67 20.93 -6.97
N ASP A 114 0.70 22.22 -7.32
CA ASP A 114 0.73 23.30 -6.31
C ASP A 114 -0.54 23.32 -5.45
N SER A 115 -1.65 22.83 -5.99
CA SER A 115 -2.93 22.72 -5.27
C SER A 115 -2.95 21.60 -4.23
N ASP A 116 -2.04 20.63 -4.27
CA ASP A 116 -1.96 19.50 -3.33
C ASP A 116 -3.30 18.74 -3.11
N GLY A 117 -4.23 18.84 -4.07
CA GLY A 117 -5.55 18.19 -4.04
C GLY A 117 -6.75 19.09 -3.74
N ASP A 118 -6.54 20.35 -3.34
CA ASP A 118 -7.64 21.29 -3.05
C ASP A 118 -8.59 21.48 -4.25
N PHE A 119 -8.04 21.65 -5.45
CA PHE A 119 -8.83 21.80 -6.67
C PHE A 119 -9.67 20.54 -6.94
N THR A 120 -9.07 19.36 -6.83
CA THR A 120 -9.82 18.11 -6.98
C THR A 120 -10.94 18.00 -5.94
N LEU A 121 -10.70 18.37 -4.69
CA LEU A 121 -11.72 18.31 -3.65
C LEU A 121 -12.92 19.21 -3.96
N GLU A 122 -12.67 20.41 -4.49
CA GLU A 122 -13.72 21.37 -4.87
C GLU A 122 -14.50 20.96 -6.12
N HIS A 123 -13.86 20.24 -7.05
CA HIS A 123 -14.41 19.98 -8.39
C HIS A 123 -14.85 18.53 -8.62
N ILE A 124 -14.51 17.59 -7.73
CA ILE A 124 -14.89 16.19 -7.92
C ILE A 124 -16.41 16.01 -7.78
N SER A 125 -17.04 15.46 -8.81
CA SER A 125 -18.46 15.11 -8.75
C SER A 125 -18.70 13.85 -7.91
N SER A 126 -19.91 13.70 -7.39
CA SER A 126 -20.34 12.46 -6.70
C SER A 126 -20.21 11.22 -7.59
N ALA A 127 -20.42 11.38 -8.90
CA ALA A 127 -20.27 10.30 -9.87
C ALA A 127 -18.80 9.90 -10.05
N GLU A 128 -17.86 10.84 -10.09
CA GLU A 128 -16.42 10.58 -10.16
C GLU A 128 -15.91 9.90 -8.89
N ALA A 129 -16.25 10.47 -7.73
CA ALA A 129 -15.91 9.86 -6.44
C ALA A 129 -16.46 8.43 -6.33
N GLY A 130 -17.71 8.22 -6.73
CA GLY A 130 -18.34 6.90 -6.76
C GLY A 130 -17.64 5.89 -7.67
N ARG A 131 -17.19 6.33 -8.87
CA ARG A 131 -16.41 5.48 -9.78
C ARG A 131 -15.07 5.09 -9.15
N LEU A 132 -14.35 6.02 -8.56
CA LEU A 132 -13.07 5.74 -7.91
C LEU A 132 -13.22 4.75 -6.74
N ILE A 133 -14.20 4.97 -5.86
CA ILE A 133 -14.49 4.07 -4.75
C ILE A 133 -14.83 2.66 -5.27
N ALA A 134 -15.63 2.57 -6.33
CA ALA A 134 -15.96 1.29 -6.96
C ALA A 134 -14.71 0.60 -7.54
N THR A 135 -13.81 1.34 -8.17
CA THR A 135 -12.53 0.81 -8.70
C THR A 135 -11.65 0.26 -7.58
N LEU A 136 -11.45 1.03 -6.50
CA LEU A 136 -10.67 0.61 -5.33
C LEU A 136 -11.26 -0.67 -4.70
N SER A 137 -12.58 -0.69 -4.51
CA SER A 137 -13.30 -1.84 -3.95
C SER A 137 -13.15 -3.10 -4.81
N ARG A 138 -13.34 -2.95 -6.14
CA ARG A 138 -13.20 -4.05 -7.10
C ARG A 138 -11.77 -4.61 -7.12
N LEU A 139 -10.76 -3.75 -7.15
CA LEU A 139 -9.36 -4.17 -7.20
C LEU A 139 -8.93 -4.84 -5.89
N SER A 140 -9.36 -4.31 -4.74
CA SER A 140 -9.17 -4.95 -3.43
C SER A 140 -9.82 -6.34 -3.35
N ALA A 141 -11.09 -6.47 -3.77
CA ALA A 141 -11.79 -7.75 -3.80
C ALA A 141 -11.12 -8.78 -4.72
N ARG A 142 -10.67 -8.36 -5.91
CA ARG A 142 -9.93 -9.22 -6.84
C ARG A 142 -8.62 -9.73 -6.22
N ARG A 143 -7.88 -8.88 -5.51
CA ARG A 143 -6.65 -9.27 -4.79
C ARG A 143 -6.95 -10.29 -3.68
N HIS A 144 -8.01 -10.06 -2.89
CA HIS A 144 -8.44 -11.00 -1.85
C HIS A 144 -8.81 -12.37 -2.43
N CYS A 145 -9.59 -12.41 -3.51
CA CYS A 145 -9.94 -13.64 -4.22
C CYS A 145 -8.71 -14.39 -4.75
N ARG A 146 -7.76 -13.67 -5.36
CA ARG A 146 -6.51 -14.27 -5.84
C ARG A 146 -5.69 -14.88 -4.70
N ARG A 147 -5.62 -14.20 -3.55
CA ARG A 147 -4.93 -14.70 -2.35
C ARG A 147 -5.61 -15.95 -1.79
N CYS A 148 -6.93 -15.96 -1.71
CA CYS A 148 -7.72 -17.11 -1.28
C CYS A 148 -7.50 -18.32 -2.21
N ARG A 149 -7.63 -18.13 -3.54
CA ARG A 149 -7.38 -19.20 -4.53
C ARG A 149 -5.97 -19.77 -4.45
N ARG A 150 -4.94 -18.93 -4.31
CA ARG A 150 -3.56 -19.39 -4.13
C ARG A 150 -3.41 -20.23 -2.86
N ARG A 151 -3.99 -19.80 -1.73
CA ARG A 151 -3.97 -20.56 -0.47
C ARG A 151 -4.66 -21.92 -0.61
N CYS A 152 -5.84 -21.98 -1.26
CA CYS A 152 -6.51 -23.26 -1.53
C CYS A 152 -5.67 -24.17 -2.43
N ALA A 153 -5.08 -23.64 -3.51
CA ALA A 153 -4.23 -24.42 -4.42
C ALA A 153 -2.98 -24.97 -3.71
N THR A 154 -2.32 -24.16 -2.87
CA THR A 154 -1.18 -24.62 -2.07
C THR A 154 -1.60 -25.70 -1.07
N ALA A 155 -2.72 -25.50 -0.34
CA ALA A 155 -3.25 -26.49 0.60
C ALA A 155 -3.59 -27.82 -0.08
N PHE A 156 -4.17 -27.78 -1.29
CA PHE A 156 -4.49 -28.98 -2.07
C PHE A 156 -3.23 -29.69 -2.56
N SER A 157 -2.21 -28.94 -3.02
CA SER A 157 -0.92 -29.50 -3.43
C SER A 157 -0.15 -30.15 -2.28
N THR A 158 -0.20 -29.57 -1.08
CA THR A 158 0.40 -30.19 0.12
C THR A 158 -0.35 -31.44 0.56
N ALA A 159 -1.68 -31.47 0.42
CA ALA A 159 -2.48 -32.65 0.71
C ALA A 159 -2.24 -33.78 -0.32
N ALA A 160 -2.08 -33.44 -1.60
CA ALA A 160 -1.86 -34.41 -2.68
C ALA A 160 -0.44 -35.02 -2.70
N THR A 161 0.56 -34.36 -2.11
CA THR A 161 1.96 -34.83 -2.10
C THR A 161 2.34 -35.68 -0.88
N GLY A 162 1.40 -35.89 0.07
CA GLY A 162 1.51 -36.93 1.09
C GLY A 162 2.82 -36.96 1.89
N ARG A 163 3.46 -35.80 2.13
CA ARG A 163 4.70 -35.77 2.92
C ARG A 163 4.34 -35.75 4.40
N PRO A 164 4.61 -36.82 5.17
CA PRO A 164 4.41 -36.79 6.61
C PRO A 164 5.40 -35.78 7.21
N THR A 165 4.88 -34.86 8.02
CA THR A 165 5.68 -34.02 8.90
C THR A 165 6.34 -34.93 9.94
N LYS A 166 7.67 -35.03 9.92
CA LYS A 166 8.45 -35.44 11.10
C LYS A 166 8.50 -34.31 12.11
#